data_AF-A0A316WKF2-F1
#
_entry.id   AF-A0A316WKF2-F1
#
_cell.length_a   1.000
_cell.length_b   1.000
_cell.length_c   1.000
_cell.angle_alpha   90.00
_cell.angle_beta   90.00
_cell.angle_gamma   90.00
#
_symmetry.space_group_name_H-M   'P 1'
#
loop_
_entity.id
_entity.type
_entity.pdbx_description
1 polymer ?
#
loop_
_entity_poly.entity_id
_entity_poly.type
_entity_poly.pdbx_seq_one_letter_code
_entity_poly.pdbx_strand_id
1 'polypeptide(L)' 'MRTFIKIISVLGLFVVLSSCKTSPVKTSQKSDMVRNAEELQKREQAEKDRVDVTSSQNNYGKPASK' A
#
# COMPACT_ATOMS: atom_id res chain seq x y z
N MET A 1 3.52 -10.29 53.17
CA MET A 1 3.27 -8.98 52.50
C MET A 1 4.06 -8.79 51.20
N ARG A 2 5.40 -8.98 51.18
CA ARG A 2 6.24 -8.73 49.98
C ARG A 2 5.83 -9.50 48.71
N THR A 3 5.34 -10.73 48.85
CA THR A 3 4.87 -11.56 47.73
C THR A 3 3.55 -11.05 47.12
N PHE A 4 2.63 -10.55 47.94
CA PHE A 4 1.36 -9.99 47.47
C PHE A 4 1.57 -8.73 46.63
N ILE A 5 2.52 -7.87 47.03
CA ILE A 5 2.88 -6.66 46.28
C ILE A 5 3.43 -7.01 44.88
N LYS A 6 4.25 -8.06 44.78
CA LYS A 6 4.75 -8.54 43.49
C LYS A 6 3.63 -9.03 42.57
N ILE A 7 2.66 -9.76 43.11
CA ILE A 7 1.53 -10.29 42.33
C ILE A 7 0.66 -9.15 41.79
N ILE A 8 0.34 -8.16 42.63
CA ILE A 8 -0.46 -6.98 42.22
C ILE A 8 0.30 -6.17 41.16
N SER A 9 1.62 -6.03 41.29
CA SER A 9 2.45 -5.33 40.32
C SER A 9 2.46 -6.02 38.95
N VAL A 10 2.59 -7.35 38.91
CA VAL A 10 2.56 -8.11 37.65
C VAL A 10 1.17 -8.05 37.01
N LEU A 11 0.10 -8.25 37.79
CA LEU A 11 -1.27 -8.17 37.29
C LEU A 11 -1.62 -6.77 36.77
N GLY A 12 -1.19 -5.72 37.47
CA GLY A 12 -1.36 -4.34 37.04
C GLY A 12 -0.67 -4.05 35.71
N LEU A 13 0.53 -4.59 35.49
CA LEU A 13 1.25 -4.46 34.22
C LEU A 13 0.51 -5.14 33.07
N PHE A 14 -0.06 -6.33 33.29
CA PHE A 14 -0.86 -7.03 32.29
C PHE A 14 -2.14 -6.28 31.92
N VAL A 15 -2.80 -5.63 32.90
CA VAL A 15 -3.99 -4.80 32.64
C VAL A 15 -3.62 -3.57 31.80
N VAL A 16 -2.53 -2.87 32.15
CA VAL A 16 -2.04 -1.71 31.39
C VAL A 16 -1.64 -2.10 29.96
N LEU A 17 -0.95 -3.22 29.76
CA LEU A 17 -0.61 -3.73 28.43
C LEU A 17 -1.84 -4.12 27.61
N SER A 18 -2.87 -4.67 28.26
CA SER A 18 -4.15 -5.03 27.62
C SER A 18 -4.96 -3.79 27.21
N SER A 19 -4.86 -2.71 27.99
CA SER A 19 -5.46 -1.40 27.69
C SER A 19 -4.61 -0.58 26.71
N CYS A 20 -3.31 -0.84 26.61
CA CYS A 20 -2.43 -0.41 25.51
C CYS A 20 -2.62 -1.26 24.25
N LYS A 21 -3.86 -1.67 23.96
CA LYS A 21 -4.29 -1.86 22.58
C LYS A 21 -4.29 -0.49 21.92
N THR A 22 -3.09 -0.02 21.56
CA THR A 22 -2.99 0.83 20.38
C THR A 22 -3.74 0.04 19.32
N SER A 23 -4.89 0.55 18.89
CA SER A 23 -5.38 0.14 17.58
C SER A 23 -4.15 0.18 16.68
N PRO A 24 -3.86 -0.86 15.87
CA PRO A 24 -2.98 -0.61 14.76
C PRO A 24 -3.68 0.56 14.08
N VAL A 25 -3.11 1.77 14.23
CA VAL A 25 -3.48 2.89 13.40
C VAL A 25 -3.37 2.26 12.05
N LYS A 26 -4.50 2.02 11.40
CA LYS A 26 -4.50 1.55 10.03
C LYS A 26 -3.66 2.61 9.39
N THR A 27 -2.40 2.29 9.10
CA THR A 27 -1.49 3.11 8.32
C THR A 27 -2.00 2.98 6.89
N SER A 28 -3.25 3.43 6.73
CA SER A 28 -3.95 3.66 5.49
C SER A 28 -3.61 5.06 4.98
N GLN A 29 -2.61 5.72 5.57
CA GLN A 29 -1.76 6.61 4.82
C GLN A 29 -0.82 5.75 4.00
N LYS A 30 -1.31 5.23 2.88
CA LYS A 30 -0.42 4.92 1.76
C LYS A 30 0.38 6.20 1.53
N SER A 31 1.71 6.11 1.65
CA SER A 31 2.59 7.24 1.35
C SER A 31 2.20 7.81 -0.01
N ASP A 32 2.23 9.14 -0.15
CA ASP A 32 1.91 9.81 -1.42
C ASP A 32 2.74 9.23 -2.59
N MET A 33 3.95 8.72 -2.30
CA MET A 33 4.78 8.00 -3.27
C MET A 33 4.12 6.70 -3.77
N VAL A 34 3.52 5.91 -2.88
CA VAL A 34 2.85 4.65 -3.24
C VAL A 34 1.60 4.94 -4.08
N ARG A 35 0.83 5.96 -3.70
CA ARG A 35 -0.34 6.39 -4.49
C ARG A 35 0.09 6.87 -5.87
N ASN A 36 1.16 7.66 -5.96
CA ASN A 36 1.67 8.15 -7.25
C ASN A 36 2.18 7.02 -8.13
N ALA A 37 2.87 6.02 -7.56
CA ALA A 37 3.32 4.85 -8.32
C ALA A 37 2.14 4.04 -8.88
N GLU A 38 1.09 3.82 -8.09
CA GLU A 38 -0.13 3.15 -8.55
C GLU A 38 -0.86 3.93 -9.64
N GLU A 39 -0.93 5.26 -9.52
CA GLU A 39 -1.51 6.10 -10.57
C GLU A 39 -0.68 6.09 -11.86
N LEU A 40 0.65 6.12 -11.77
CA LEU A 40 1.56 6.00 -12.92
C LEU A 40 1.37 4.66 -13.63
N GLN A 41 1.36 3.56 -12.89
CA GLN A 41 1.15 2.22 -13.44
C GLN A 41 -0.21 2.10 -14.13
N LYS A 42 -1.26 2.72 -13.56
CA LYS A 42 -2.60 2.75 -14.16
C LYS A 42 -2.62 3.52 -15.48
N ARG A 43 -1.89 4.63 -15.58
CA ARG A 43 -1.78 5.43 -16.82
C ARG A 43 -1.01 4.67 -17.91
N GLU A 44 0.08 4.03 -17.54
CA GLU A 44 0.88 3.20 -18.47
C GLU A 44 0.05 2.05 -19.04
N GLN A 45 -0.73 1.36 -18.19
CA GLN A 45 -1.62 0.30 -18.67
C GLN A 45 -2.72 0.85 -19.58
N ALA A 46 -3.33 1.99 -19.25
CA ALA A 46 -4.35 2.62 -20.09
C ALA A 46 -3.79 3.12 -21.43
N GLU A 47 -2.54 3.58 -21.46
CA GLU A 47 -1.83 3.93 -22.69
C GLU A 47 -1.54 2.69 -23.51
N LYS A 48 -1.05 1.62 -22.90
CA LYS A 48 -0.81 0.34 -23.57
C LYS A 48 -2.09 -0.24 -24.16
N ASP A 49 -3.19 -0.23 -23.42
CA ASP A 49 -4.49 -0.73 -23.90
C ASP A 49 -5.01 0.11 -25.08
N ARG A 50 -4.79 1.44 -25.06
CA ARG A 50 -5.14 2.33 -26.18
C ARG A 50 -4.28 2.10 -27.40
N VAL A 51 -2.97 1.94 -27.20
CA VAL A 51 -2.01 1.66 -28.27
C VAL A 51 -2.32 0.30 -28.86
N ASP A 52 -2.61 -0.74 -28.08
CA ASP A 52 -2.87 -2.09 -28.60
C ASP A 52 -4.15 -2.14 -29.46
N VAL A 53 -5.20 -1.43 -29.06
CA VAL A 53 -6.45 -1.29 -29.86
C VAL A 53 -6.24 -0.48 -31.15
N THR A 54 -5.31 0.48 -31.17
CA THR A 54 -4.99 1.30 -32.36
C THR A 54 -3.77 0.79 -33.15
N SER A 55 -3.05 -0.21 -32.64
CA SER A 55 -1.78 -0.75 -33.15
C SER A 55 -1.95 -1.57 -34.42
N SER A 56 -3.14 -2.13 -34.66
CA SER A 56 -3.49 -2.80 -35.92
C SER A 56 -3.27 -1.92 -37.17
N GLN A 57 -3.19 -0.60 -37.00
CA GLN A 57 -3.03 0.39 -38.08
C GLN A 57 -1.74 1.24 -38.01
N ASN A 58 -0.75 0.91 -37.17
CA ASN A 58 0.46 1.72 -37.05
C ASN A 58 1.46 1.48 -38.21
N ASN A 59 1.37 2.26 -39.28
CA ASN A 59 2.40 2.29 -40.34
C ASN A 59 3.67 3.08 -39.94
N TYR A 60 3.97 3.20 -38.64
CA TYR A 60 5.15 3.92 -38.17
C TYR A 60 6.41 3.15 -38.61
N GLY A 61 7.12 3.71 -39.59
CA GLY A 61 8.37 3.14 -40.11
C GLY A 61 8.24 2.20 -41.32
N LYS A 62 7.05 2.00 -41.89
CA LYS A 62 6.97 1.30 -43.19
C LYS A 62 7.37 2.26 -44.32
N PRO A 63 8.42 1.97 -45.11
CA PRO A 63 8.67 2.74 -46.31
C PRO A 63 7.46 2.59 -47.24
N ALA A 64 7.02 3.70 -47.83
CA ALA A 64 5.99 3.65 -48.87
C ALA A 64 6.51 2.78 -50.02
N SER A 65 5.85 1.65 -50.27
CA SER A 65 6.18 0.79 -51.41
C SER A 65 5.98 1.63 -52.68
N LYS A 66 7.04 1.72 -53.49
CA LYS A 66 6.99 2.29 -54.84
C LYS A 66 6.35 1.32 -55.82
#